data_AF-A0A4P5SWP4-F1
#
_entry.id   AF-A0A4P5SWP4-F1
#
_cell.length_a   1.000
_cell.length_b   1.000
_cell.length_c   1.000
_cell.angle_alpha   90.00
_cell.angle_beta   90.00
_cell.angle_gamma   90.00
#
_symmetry.space_group_name_H-M   'P 1'
#
loop_
_entity.id
_entity.type
_entity.pdbx_description
1 polymer ?
#
loop_
_entity_poly.entity_id
_entity_poly.type
_entity_poly.pdbx_seq_one_letter_code
_entity_poly.pdbx_strand_id
1 'polypeptide(L)'
;MRNAPVSEPLVIELETALGLHAIDASVFAPFAIQRLKAGGNADNAELLVILGSDKAQEERFLRVRIRWNPDSAFRLLVAVQGRVVTEWAALGVACALIPEILGMRVLSVALDGERYDYRIGNEEGECGLEVSGTLTEDIGELQERHRLKARQLGENPFGAGGYVIVVGFARREALITSHAPV
;
A
#
# COMPACT_ATOMS: atom_id res chain seq x y z
N MET A 1 -24.77 -7.28 -3.23
CA MET A 1 -23.64 -7.40 -4.18
C MET A 1 -23.98 -6.59 -5.42
N ARG A 2 -23.30 -5.47 -5.68
CA ARG A 2 -23.45 -4.71 -6.93
C ARG A 2 -22.40 -5.24 -7.91
N ASN A 3 -22.84 -5.83 -9.03
CA ASN A 3 -21.96 -6.31 -10.09
C ASN A 3 -21.42 -5.09 -10.85
N ALA A 4 -20.21 -4.65 -10.52
CA ALA A 4 -19.45 -3.75 -11.36
C ALA A 4 -19.01 -4.49 -12.64
N PRO A 5 -18.94 -3.82 -13.81
CA PRO A 5 -18.43 -4.42 -15.03
C PRO A 5 -17.02 -4.95 -14.81
N VAL A 6 -16.74 -6.16 -15.31
CA VAL A 6 -15.45 -6.85 -15.16
C VAL A 6 -14.44 -6.16 -16.07
N SER A 7 -13.85 -5.05 -15.62
CA SER A 7 -12.66 -4.50 -16.27
C SER A 7 -11.51 -5.49 -16.11
N GLU A 8 -10.65 -5.55 -17.13
CA GLU A 8 -9.38 -6.26 -17.02
C GLU A 8 -8.58 -5.68 -15.84
N PRO A 9 -7.89 -6.52 -15.05
CA PRO A 9 -7.09 -6.04 -13.95
C PRO A 9 -5.91 -5.23 -14.48
N LEU A 10 -5.60 -4.12 -13.81
CA LEU A 10 -4.32 -3.43 -13.97
C LEU A 10 -3.20 -4.40 -13.57
N VAL A 11 -2.26 -4.66 -14.48
CA VAL A 11 -1.15 -5.58 -14.21
C VAL A 11 0.06 -4.77 -13.78
N ILE A 12 0.63 -5.12 -12.62
CA ILE A 12 1.82 -4.49 -12.06
C ILE A 12 2.91 -5.54 -11.92
N GLU A 13 4.07 -5.30 -12.54
CA GLU A 13 5.27 -6.11 -12.32
C GLU A 13 5.98 -5.57 -11.07
N LEU A 14 5.97 -6.35 -9.99
CA LEU A 14 6.39 -5.93 -8.66
C LEU A 14 7.81 -5.36 -8.66
N GLU A 15 8.77 -6.11 -9.19
CA GLU A 15 10.19 -5.70 -9.20
C GLU A 15 10.40 -4.41 -9.99
N THR A 16 9.69 -4.23 -11.10
CA THR A 16 9.75 -2.99 -11.89
C THR A 16 9.19 -1.82 -11.09
N ALA A 17 8.01 -1.98 -10.50
CA ALA A 17 7.36 -0.92 -9.74
C ALA A 17 8.17 -0.48 -8.52
N LEU A 18 8.77 -1.43 -7.79
CA LEU A 18 9.66 -1.15 -6.66
C LEU A 18 10.91 -0.36 -7.07
N GLY A 19 11.36 -0.49 -8.33
CA GLY A 19 12.49 0.27 -8.88
C GLY A 19 12.16 1.73 -9.23
N LEU A 20 10.90 2.17 -9.15
CA LEU A 20 10.46 3.53 -9.50
C LEU A 20 10.64 4.55 -8.37
N HIS A 21 11.06 4.11 -7.18
CA HIS A 21 11.20 4.94 -6.00
C HIS A 21 12.60 5.51 -5.83
N ALA A 22 12.70 6.62 -5.09
CA ALA A 22 14.00 7.20 -4.73
C ALA A 22 14.68 6.41 -3.59
N ILE A 23 13.89 5.68 -2.79
CA ILE A 23 14.39 4.69 -1.84
C ILE A 23 14.59 3.34 -2.53
N ASP A 24 15.49 2.52 -2.01
CA ASP A 24 15.58 1.11 -2.43
C ASP A 24 14.39 0.32 -1.85
N ALA A 25 13.27 0.30 -2.57
CA ALA A 25 12.08 -0.42 -2.16
C ALA A 25 12.15 -1.92 -2.49
N SER A 26 13.18 -2.38 -3.22
CA SER A 26 13.34 -3.80 -3.57
C SER A 26 13.50 -4.69 -2.33
N VAL A 27 14.00 -4.12 -1.23
CA VAL A 27 14.10 -4.77 0.09
C VAL A 27 12.75 -5.27 0.62
N PHE A 28 11.63 -4.70 0.18
CA PHE A 28 10.28 -5.08 0.61
C PHE A 28 9.65 -6.19 -0.24
N ALA A 29 10.22 -6.48 -1.43
CA ALA A 29 9.65 -7.45 -2.36
C ALA A 29 9.42 -8.83 -1.72
N PRO A 30 10.38 -9.41 -0.97
CA PRO A 30 10.18 -10.73 -0.38
C PRO A 30 9.03 -10.77 0.65
N PHE A 31 8.82 -9.69 1.40
CA PHE A 31 7.74 -9.57 2.39
C PHE A 31 6.38 -9.48 1.70
N ALA A 32 6.28 -8.63 0.67
CA ALA A 32 5.08 -8.50 -0.14
C ALA A 32 4.71 -9.84 -0.78
N ILE A 33 5.68 -10.51 -1.42
CA ILE A 33 5.49 -11.82 -2.04
C ILE A 33 5.03 -12.85 -0.99
N GLN A 34 5.66 -12.91 0.18
CA GLN A 34 5.29 -13.86 1.23
C GLN A 34 3.82 -13.70 1.67
N ARG A 35 3.34 -12.46 1.82
CA ARG A 35 1.94 -12.21 2.22
C ARG A 35 0.95 -12.40 1.08
N LEU A 36 1.30 -12.03 -0.14
CA LEU A 36 0.46 -12.21 -1.33
C LEU A 36 0.33 -13.68 -1.75
N LYS A 37 1.40 -14.48 -1.60
CA LYS A 37 1.42 -15.91 -1.91
C LYS A 37 0.54 -16.77 -1.00
N ALA A 38 0.14 -16.27 0.17
CA ALA A 38 -0.66 -17.04 1.13
C ALA A 38 -1.96 -17.61 0.54
N GLY A 39 -2.43 -17.10 -0.60
CA GLY A 39 -3.57 -17.64 -1.32
C GLY A 39 -3.27 -18.53 -2.53
N GLY A 40 -2.08 -19.14 -2.62
CA GLY A 40 -1.83 -20.35 -3.42
C GLY A 40 -1.22 -20.17 -4.83
N ASN A 41 -1.03 -18.94 -5.30
CA ASN A 41 -0.44 -18.67 -6.62
C ASN A 41 1.09 -18.53 -6.54
N ALA A 42 1.80 -19.03 -7.56
CA ALA A 42 3.26 -19.07 -7.55
C ALA A 42 3.93 -17.74 -7.95
N ASP A 43 3.30 -16.95 -8.81
CA ASP A 43 3.90 -15.84 -9.54
C ASP A 43 3.03 -14.56 -9.59
N ASN A 44 1.83 -14.59 -9.00
CA ASN A 44 0.94 -13.44 -8.99
C ASN A 44 -0.11 -13.46 -7.87
N ALA A 45 -0.67 -12.32 -7.54
CA ALA A 45 -1.88 -12.20 -6.72
C ALA A 45 -2.77 -11.07 -7.23
N GLU A 46 -4.09 -11.31 -7.19
CA GLU A 46 -5.07 -10.26 -7.40
C GLU A 46 -5.44 -9.58 -6.08
N LEU A 47 -5.58 -8.25 -6.14
CA LEU A 47 -6.05 -7.37 -5.10
C LEU A 47 -7.20 -6.52 -5.63
N LEU A 48 -8.21 -6.28 -4.79
CA LEU A 48 -9.19 -5.22 -4.99
C LEU A 48 -8.66 -3.94 -4.34
N VAL A 49 -8.33 -2.94 -5.14
CA VAL A 49 -7.96 -1.61 -4.64
C VAL A 49 -9.21 -0.74 -4.54
N ILE A 50 -9.45 -0.21 -3.35
CA ILE A 50 -10.54 0.70 -3.04
C ILE A 50 -9.94 2.09 -2.90
N LEU A 51 -10.36 3.00 -3.78
CA LEU A 51 -9.92 4.38 -3.83
C LEU A 51 -11.00 5.27 -3.22
N GLY A 52 -10.62 6.11 -2.27
CA GLY A 52 -11.51 7.09 -1.64
C GLY A 52 -10.83 8.42 -1.36
N SER A 53 -11.58 9.34 -0.76
CA SER A 53 -11.09 10.61 -0.23
C SER A 53 -11.86 10.94 1.04
N ASP A 54 -11.20 11.62 1.97
CA ASP A 54 -11.80 12.26 3.15
C ASP A 54 -13.01 13.18 2.86
N LYS A 55 -13.11 13.72 1.64
CA LYS A 55 -14.16 14.66 1.21
C LYS A 55 -15.21 14.05 0.30
N ALA A 56 -14.96 12.88 -0.28
CA ALA A 56 -15.86 12.26 -1.26
C ALA A 56 -16.76 11.21 -0.61
N GLN A 57 -18.03 11.16 -1.03
CA GLN A 57 -18.96 10.10 -0.62
C GLN A 57 -18.86 8.83 -1.48
N GLU A 58 -18.15 8.90 -2.62
CA GLU A 58 -18.06 7.79 -3.56
C GLU A 58 -16.67 7.15 -3.53
N GLU A 59 -16.67 5.82 -3.46
CA GLU A 59 -15.46 4.99 -3.60
C GLU A 59 -15.36 4.48 -5.04
N ARG A 60 -14.12 4.43 -5.56
CA ARG A 60 -13.81 3.78 -6.84
C ARG A 60 -13.07 2.47 -6.59
N PHE A 61 -13.41 1.45 -7.36
CA PHE A 61 -12.84 0.11 -7.23
C PHE A 61 -11.97 -0.22 -8.45
N LEU A 62 -10.77 -0.72 -8.22
CA LEU A 62 -9.85 -1.20 -9.25
C LEU A 62 -9.43 -2.64 -8.94
N ARG A 63 -9.45 -3.51 -9.95
CA ARG A 63 -8.81 -4.81 -9.85
C ARG A 63 -7.35 -4.66 -10.25
N VAL A 64 -6.44 -5.12 -9.41
CA VAL A 64 -5.00 -5.08 -9.65
C VAL A 64 -4.46 -6.50 -9.57
N ARG A 65 -3.64 -6.90 -10.54
CA ARG A 65 -2.86 -8.13 -10.50
C ARG A 65 -1.39 -7.77 -10.34
N ILE A 66 -0.84 -8.07 -9.18
CA ILE A 66 0.60 -7.94 -8.92
C ILE A 66 1.26 -9.24 -9.35
N ARG A 67 2.24 -9.14 -10.25
CA ARG A 67 3.07 -10.25 -10.73
C ARG A 67 4.48 -10.09 -10.18
N TRP A 68 5.16 -11.21 -9.98
CA TRP A 68 6.55 -11.24 -9.53
C TRP A 68 7.27 -12.42 -10.17
N ASN A 69 8.60 -12.35 -10.22
CA ASN A 69 9.38 -13.51 -10.61
C ASN A 69 9.31 -14.58 -9.49
N PRO A 70 8.90 -15.83 -9.78
CA PRO A 70 8.88 -16.91 -8.79
C PRO A 70 10.20 -17.10 -8.04
N ASP A 71 11.32 -16.83 -8.70
CA ASP A 71 12.67 -16.94 -8.14
C ASP A 71 13.01 -15.80 -7.17
N SER A 72 12.33 -14.65 -7.27
CA SER A 72 12.45 -13.53 -6.32
C SER A 72 11.83 -13.85 -4.95
N ALA A 73 11.01 -14.91 -4.86
CA ALA A 73 10.48 -15.41 -3.61
C ALA A 73 11.59 -16.16 -2.84
N PHE A 74 12.61 -15.42 -2.41
CA PHE A 74 13.61 -15.93 -1.51
C PHE A 74 12.91 -16.60 -0.32
N ARG A 75 13.38 -17.79 0.06
CA ARG A 75 12.97 -18.49 1.28
C ARG A 75 13.46 -17.71 2.48
N LEU A 76 12.79 -16.62 2.74
CA LEU A 76 13.05 -15.75 3.86
C LEU A 76 12.58 -16.48 5.11
N LEU A 77 13.50 -17.22 5.74
CA LEU A 77 13.42 -17.53 7.17
C LEU A 77 13.68 -16.22 7.92
N VAL A 78 12.76 -15.26 7.81
CA VAL A 78 12.95 -13.98 8.49
C VAL A 78 12.79 -14.26 9.97
N ALA A 79 13.88 -14.11 10.73
CA ALA A 79 13.84 -14.00 12.18
C ALA A 79 13.26 -12.62 12.58
N VAL A 80 12.17 -12.22 11.95
CA VAL A 80 11.48 -10.95 12.12
C VAL A 80 10.08 -11.24 12.63
N GLN A 81 9.64 -10.44 13.59
CA GLN A 81 8.33 -10.60 14.19
C GLN A 81 7.24 -10.54 13.13
N GLY A 82 6.22 -11.40 13.24
CA GLY A 82 5.16 -11.51 12.23
C GLY A 82 4.43 -10.19 11.96
N ARG A 83 4.32 -9.30 12.96
CA ARG A 83 3.79 -7.94 12.79
C ARG A 83 4.65 -7.12 11.85
N VAL A 84 5.97 -7.08 12.06
CA VAL A 84 6.90 -6.33 11.20
C VAL A 84 6.88 -6.86 9.77
N VAL A 85 6.82 -8.19 9.60
CA VAL A 85 6.64 -8.81 8.27
C VAL A 85 5.39 -8.27 7.57
N THR A 86 4.28 -8.11 8.29
CA THR A 86 3.02 -7.60 7.71
C THR A 86 3.11 -6.12 7.34
N GLU A 87 3.71 -5.28 8.17
CA GLU A 87 3.85 -3.85 7.86
C GLU A 87 4.81 -3.64 6.68
N TRP A 88 5.93 -4.36 6.62
CA TRP A 88 6.88 -4.29 5.49
C TRP A 88 6.29 -4.87 4.20
N ALA A 89 5.48 -5.92 4.30
CA ALA A 89 4.73 -6.41 3.16
C ALA A 89 3.73 -5.37 2.64
N ALA A 90 3.02 -4.68 3.53
CA ALA A 90 2.07 -3.64 3.16
C ALA A 90 2.77 -2.47 2.49
N LEU A 91 3.95 -2.08 2.97
CA LEU A 91 4.80 -1.09 2.32
C LEU A 91 5.26 -1.54 0.93
N GLY A 92 5.69 -2.80 0.77
CA GLY A 92 6.05 -3.32 -0.55
C GLY A 92 4.88 -3.28 -1.54
N VAL A 93 3.67 -3.61 -1.08
CA VAL A 93 2.45 -3.47 -1.90
C VAL A 93 2.14 -2.01 -2.19
N ALA A 94 2.23 -1.11 -1.19
CA ALA A 94 2.02 0.32 -1.39
C ALA A 94 2.99 0.90 -2.43
N CYS A 95 4.28 0.57 -2.34
CA CYS A 95 5.29 0.93 -3.32
C CYS A 95 4.93 0.41 -4.72
N ALA A 96 4.40 -0.81 -4.86
CA ALA A 96 3.93 -1.30 -6.15
C ALA A 96 2.73 -0.50 -6.70
N LEU A 97 1.81 -0.09 -5.84
CA LEU A 97 0.56 0.61 -6.22
C LEU A 97 0.77 2.11 -6.51
N ILE A 98 1.64 2.79 -5.76
CA ILE A 98 1.77 4.26 -5.78
C ILE A 98 2.11 4.80 -7.18
N PRO A 99 3.12 4.29 -7.92
CA PRO A 99 3.46 4.83 -9.23
C PRO A 99 2.34 4.63 -10.25
N GLU A 100 1.72 3.45 -10.24
CA GLU A 100 0.73 3.06 -11.24
C GLU A 100 -0.64 3.71 -11.01
N ILE A 101 -1.01 3.95 -9.74
CA ILE A 101 -2.34 4.48 -9.38
C ILE A 101 -2.30 5.98 -9.13
N LEU A 102 -1.24 6.49 -8.51
CA LEU A 102 -1.14 7.89 -8.08
C LEU A 102 -0.19 8.71 -8.95
N GLY A 103 0.63 8.08 -9.81
CA GLY A 103 1.65 8.80 -10.59
C GLY A 103 2.73 9.44 -9.70
N MET A 104 2.94 8.88 -8.50
CA MET A 104 3.88 9.38 -7.49
C MET A 104 4.95 8.33 -7.19
N ARG A 105 5.94 8.70 -6.37
CA ARG A 105 6.94 7.76 -5.85
C ARG A 105 7.30 8.11 -4.41
N VAL A 106 7.74 7.11 -3.65
CA VAL A 106 8.37 7.33 -2.34
C VAL A 106 9.71 8.03 -2.54
N LEU A 107 9.85 9.20 -1.91
CA LEU A 107 11.02 10.06 -2.00
C LEU A 107 11.99 9.79 -0.85
N SER A 108 11.45 9.66 0.36
CA SER A 108 12.24 9.38 1.56
C SER A 108 11.36 8.79 2.66
N VAL A 109 12.01 8.23 3.67
CA VAL A 109 11.39 8.07 5.00
C VAL A 109 11.13 9.47 5.56
N ALA A 110 10.05 9.64 6.31
CA ALA A 110 9.80 10.89 6.99
C ALA A 110 10.87 11.14 8.08
N LEU A 111 11.22 12.41 8.29
CA LEU A 111 12.15 12.83 9.32
C LEU A 111 11.48 12.85 10.70
N ASP A 112 12.31 12.82 11.74
CA ASP A 112 11.80 12.97 13.11
C ASP A 112 11.00 14.28 13.26
N GLY A 113 9.83 14.17 13.89
CA GLY A 113 8.87 15.27 14.01
C GLY A 113 7.86 15.40 12.87
N GLU A 114 8.02 14.73 11.71
CA GLU A 114 7.02 14.79 10.62
C GLU A 114 5.75 13.96 10.92
N ARG A 115 5.85 12.95 11.79
CA ARG A 115 4.73 12.14 12.34
C ARG A 115 3.92 11.30 11.33
N TYR A 116 4.37 11.19 10.09
CA TYR A 116 3.91 10.19 9.13
C TYR A 116 5.06 9.27 8.72
N ASP A 117 4.79 8.17 8.01
CA ASP A 117 5.82 7.15 7.73
C ASP A 117 6.80 7.58 6.61
N TYR A 118 6.29 8.12 5.49
CA TYR A 118 7.08 8.44 4.29
C TYR A 118 6.66 9.75 3.62
N ARG A 119 7.59 10.35 2.86
CA ARG A 119 7.29 11.40 1.89
C ARG A 119 7.11 10.78 0.51
N ILE A 120 6.02 11.12 -0.17
CA ILE A 120 5.80 10.77 -1.57
C ILE A 120 5.63 12.02 -2.41
N GLY A 121 5.91 11.92 -3.70
CA GLY A 121 5.68 13.04 -4.62
C GLY A 121 6.03 12.74 -6.06
N ASN A 122 5.84 13.76 -6.88
CA ASN A 122 6.20 13.83 -8.29
C ASN A 122 6.56 15.29 -8.66
N GLU A 123 6.54 15.65 -9.94
CA GLU A 123 6.83 17.03 -10.38
C GLU A 123 5.79 18.06 -9.93
N GLU A 124 4.57 17.61 -9.57
CA GLU A 124 3.46 18.48 -9.17
C GLU A 124 3.49 18.83 -7.68
N GLY A 125 4.22 18.06 -6.86
CA GLY A 125 4.39 18.32 -5.44
C GLY A 125 4.68 17.09 -4.60
N GLU A 126 4.73 17.32 -3.29
CA GLU A 126 5.02 16.30 -2.28
C GLU A 126 3.96 16.30 -1.17
N CYS A 127 3.73 15.13 -0.58
CA CYS A 127 2.80 14.94 0.52
C CYS A 127 3.22 13.78 1.42
N GLY A 128 2.53 13.63 2.56
CA GLY A 128 2.77 12.54 3.50
C GLY A 128 2.14 11.22 3.03
N LEU A 129 2.74 10.11 3.44
CA LEU A 129 2.21 8.77 3.25
C LEU A 129 2.24 8.03 4.58
N GLU A 130 1.10 7.41 4.89
CA GLU A 130 0.92 6.49 6.00
C GLU A 130 0.55 5.11 5.47
N VAL A 131 1.26 4.06 5.93
CA VAL A 131 1.02 2.69 5.45
C VAL A 131 0.76 1.75 6.61
N SER A 132 -0.19 0.82 6.45
CA SER A 132 -0.34 -0.30 7.37
C SER A 132 -0.83 -1.58 6.71
N GLY A 133 -0.53 -2.72 7.31
CA GLY A 133 -1.02 -4.03 6.89
C GLY A 133 -1.80 -4.79 7.96
N THR A 134 -2.71 -5.66 7.54
CA THR A 134 -3.34 -6.66 8.41
C THR A 134 -3.54 -8.00 7.71
N LEU A 135 -3.61 -9.07 8.52
CA LEU A 135 -3.89 -10.45 8.09
C LEU A 135 -5.30 -10.90 8.48
N THR A 136 -6.09 -10.02 9.07
CA THR A 136 -7.45 -10.31 9.49
C THR A 136 -8.41 -10.35 8.29
N GLU A 137 -9.47 -11.15 8.42
CA GLU A 137 -10.61 -11.09 7.51
C GLU A 137 -11.66 -10.05 7.97
N ASP A 138 -11.51 -9.51 9.19
CA ASP A 138 -12.43 -8.53 9.76
C ASP A 138 -12.29 -7.17 9.07
N ILE A 139 -13.36 -6.74 8.38
CA ILE A 139 -13.44 -5.42 7.76
C ILE A 139 -13.33 -4.29 8.79
N GLY A 140 -13.79 -4.51 10.02
CA GLY A 140 -13.72 -3.53 11.11
C GLY A 140 -12.29 -3.21 11.50
N GLU A 141 -11.39 -4.19 11.50
CA GLU A 141 -9.97 -3.95 11.80
C GLU A 141 -9.28 -3.17 10.66
N LEU A 142 -9.61 -3.46 9.39
CA LEU A 142 -9.06 -2.70 8.25
C LEU A 142 -9.47 -1.22 8.34
N GLN A 143 -10.76 -0.97 8.62
CA GLN A 143 -11.28 0.38 8.81
C GLN A 143 -10.68 1.08 10.03
N GLU A 144 -10.48 0.36 11.15
CA GLU A 144 -9.91 0.94 12.35
C GLU A 144 -8.44 1.33 12.14
N ARG A 145 -7.64 0.45 11.52
CA ARG A 145 -6.26 0.77 11.15
C ARG A 145 -6.19 1.98 10.22
N HIS A 146 -7.12 2.06 9.27
CA HIS A 146 -7.24 3.22 8.38
C HIS A 146 -7.52 4.51 9.16
N ARG A 147 -8.50 4.52 10.07
CA ARG A 147 -8.80 5.68 10.91
C ARG A 147 -7.61 6.10 11.77
N LEU A 148 -6.90 5.14 12.36
CA LEU A 148 -5.72 5.41 13.17
C LEU A 148 -4.61 6.07 12.33
N LYS A 149 -4.34 5.55 11.14
CA LYS A 149 -3.33 6.10 10.21
C LYS A 149 -3.74 7.46 9.64
N ALA A 150 -5.02 7.66 9.33
CA ALA A 150 -5.54 8.98 8.92
C ALA A 150 -5.41 10.02 10.04
N ARG A 151 -5.66 9.63 11.29
CA ARG A 151 -5.42 10.50 12.44
C ARG A 151 -3.93 10.84 12.59
N GLN A 152 -3.04 9.86 12.48
CA GLN A 152 -1.59 10.08 12.53
C GLN A 152 -1.13 11.08 11.45
N LEU A 153 -1.59 10.89 10.21
CA LEU A 153 -1.34 11.83 9.13
C LEU A 153 -1.85 13.24 9.49
N GLY A 154 -3.07 13.38 10.02
CA GLY A 154 -3.63 14.67 10.43
C GLY A 154 -2.96 15.32 11.64
N GLU A 155 -2.22 14.55 12.44
CA GLU A 155 -1.44 15.04 13.59
C GLU A 155 -0.06 15.59 13.19
N ASN A 156 0.28 15.60 11.89
CA ASN A 156 1.54 16.16 11.40
C ASN A 156 1.62 17.67 11.67
N PRO A 157 2.74 18.18 12.21
CA PRO A 157 2.83 19.57 12.66
C PRO A 157 2.91 20.58 11.50
N PHE A 158 3.08 20.10 10.27
CA PHE A 158 3.22 20.92 9.08
C PHE A 158 1.89 21.13 8.34
N GLY A 159 0.79 20.52 8.83
CA GLY A 159 -0.53 20.58 8.19
C GLY A 159 -0.56 19.94 6.80
N ALA A 160 0.44 19.14 6.44
CA ALA A 160 0.54 18.53 5.12
C ALA A 160 -0.61 17.54 4.89
N GLY A 161 -1.21 17.57 3.70
CA GLY A 161 -2.10 16.51 3.24
C GLY A 161 -1.32 15.25 2.88
N GLY A 162 -2.02 14.22 2.40
CA GLY A 162 -1.34 13.00 2.01
C GLY A 162 -2.25 11.83 1.71
N TYR A 163 -1.67 10.64 1.71
CA TYR A 163 -2.36 9.40 1.45
C TYR A 163 -2.21 8.43 2.62
N VAL A 164 -3.28 7.68 2.86
CA VAL A 164 -3.27 6.52 3.77
C VAL A 164 -3.50 5.29 2.92
N ILE A 165 -2.62 4.29 3.05
CA ILE A 165 -2.74 3.00 2.37
C ILE A 165 -2.80 1.89 3.42
N VAL A 166 -3.90 1.14 3.44
CA VAL A 166 -4.06 -0.03 4.30
C VAL A 166 -4.27 -1.29 3.48
N VAL A 167 -3.42 -2.30 3.67
CA VAL A 167 -3.46 -3.58 2.94
C VAL A 167 -4.02 -4.68 3.83
N GLY A 168 -5.18 -5.22 3.46
CA GLY A 168 -5.79 -6.39 4.08
C GLY A 168 -5.44 -7.65 3.30
N PHE A 169 -4.38 -8.36 3.72
CA PHE A 169 -3.85 -9.50 2.96
C PHE A 169 -4.79 -10.70 2.91
N ALA A 170 -5.50 -11.01 4.00
CA ALA A 170 -6.47 -12.13 3.99
C ALA A 170 -7.69 -11.80 3.13
N ARG A 171 -8.12 -10.54 3.11
CA ARG A 171 -9.22 -10.05 2.28
C ARG A 171 -8.83 -9.81 0.82
N ARG A 172 -7.53 -9.73 0.51
CA ARG A 172 -6.97 -9.30 -0.77
C ARG A 172 -7.49 -7.92 -1.19
N GLU A 173 -7.53 -6.99 -0.24
CA GLU A 173 -8.00 -5.63 -0.44
C GLU A 173 -6.88 -4.63 -0.09
N ALA A 174 -6.82 -3.52 -0.81
CA ALA A 174 -6.01 -2.38 -0.43
C ALA A 174 -6.87 -1.12 -0.46
N LEU A 175 -6.97 -0.43 0.67
CA LEU A 175 -7.68 0.84 0.78
C LEU A 175 -6.67 1.97 0.62
N ILE A 176 -6.87 2.84 -0.36
CA ILE A 176 -6.07 4.05 -0.60
C ILE A 176 -7.01 5.25 -0.50
N THR A 177 -6.71 6.17 0.41
CA THR A 177 -7.49 7.41 0.56
C THR A 177 -6.62 8.63 0.56
N SER A 178 -7.02 9.67 -0.17
CA SER A 178 -6.41 11.00 -0.06
C SER A 178 -7.01 11.79 1.09
N HIS A 179 -6.18 12.58 1.76
CA HIS A 179 -6.54 13.48 2.87
C HIS A 179 -6.01 14.87 2.57
N ALA A 180 -6.88 15.88 2.68
CA ALA A 180 -6.48 17.26 2.43
C ALA A 180 -5.57 17.81 3.54
N PRO A 181 -4.74 18.82 3.24
CA PRO A 181 -4.07 19.63 4.25
C PRO A 181 -5.06 20.20 5.28
N VAL A 182 -4.64 20.31 6.54
CA VAL A 182 -5.42 20.86 7.67
C VAL A 182 -4.97 22.27 8.01
#